data_AF-A0A2R6DKG9-F1
#
_entry.id   AF-A0A2R6DKG9-F1
#
_cell.length_a   1.000
_cell.length_b   1.000
_cell.length_c   1.000
_cell.angle_alpha   90.00
_cell.angle_beta   90.00
_cell.angle_gamma   90.00
#
_symmetry.space_group_name_H-M   'P 1'
#
loop_
_entity.id
_entity.type
_entity.pdbx_description
1 polymer ?
#
loop_
_entity_poly.entity_id
_entity_poly.type
_entity_poly.pdbx_seq_one_letter_code
_entity_poly.pdbx_strand_id
1 'polypeptide(L)'
;EAASDALTGNSDAEAGESTDDSADGAEGTETAAGGTYVCIEGPQFSTRAESDFYRAQGVDLVGMTAIPGAKLAREAELCYATLAGVTDYDVWHDREVSLEEVLENATANRESITAALRRAIETLPEERDCDCEHTIAGAINTPAEAIPAETKDRLSVLVGEYL
;
A
#
# COMPACT_ATOMS: atom_id res chain seq x y z
N GLU A 1 -5.43 19.43 18.50
CA GLU A 1 -5.72 17.99 18.47
C GLU A 1 -5.62 17.58 17.01
N ALA A 2 -4.41 17.23 16.58
CA ALA A 2 -4.10 16.90 15.19
C ALA A 2 -3.91 15.39 15.12
N ALA A 3 -4.61 14.78 14.16
CA ALA A 3 -4.76 13.36 13.95
C ALA A 3 -3.39 12.67 13.81
N SER A 4 -3.15 11.70 14.69
CA SER A 4 -2.09 10.71 14.52
C SER A 4 -2.79 9.38 14.30
N ASP A 5 -3.41 9.28 13.13
CA ASP A 5 -4.15 8.10 12.73
C ASP A 5 -3.28 7.38 11.70
N ALA A 6 -2.78 6.20 12.06
CA ALA A 6 -2.10 5.31 11.12
C ALA A 6 -3.11 4.31 10.56
N LEU A 7 -3.38 4.40 9.27
CA LEU A 7 -4.27 3.47 8.57
C LEU A 7 -3.43 2.35 7.94
N THR A 8 -3.71 1.11 8.29
CA THR A 8 -3.18 -0.08 7.61
C THR A 8 -4.12 -0.44 6.47
N GLY A 9 -3.77 0.01 5.26
CA GLY A 9 -4.54 -0.32 4.07
C GLY A 9 -4.39 -1.81 3.74
N ASN A 10 -5.49 -2.54 3.77
CA ASN A 10 -5.54 -3.92 3.28
C ASN A 10 -5.63 -3.89 1.75
N SER A 11 -4.50 -4.10 1.08
CA SER A 11 -4.44 -4.18 -0.39
C SER A 11 -4.38 -5.63 -0.90
N ASP A 12 -4.93 -6.59 -0.16
CA ASP A 12 -5.16 -7.92 -0.69
C ASP A 12 -6.61 -8.34 -0.42
N ALA A 13 -7.35 -8.57 -1.50
CA ALA A 13 -8.72 -9.05 -1.42
C ALA A 13 -8.84 -10.43 -0.74
N GLU A 14 -7.75 -11.18 -0.49
CA GLU A 14 -7.75 -12.45 0.25
C GLU A 14 -6.44 -12.78 1.01
N ALA A 15 -5.53 -11.84 1.29
CA ALA A 15 -4.35 -12.13 2.10
C ALA A 15 -4.58 -11.73 3.56
N GLY A 16 -4.93 -12.74 4.38
CA GLY A 16 -4.59 -12.83 5.79
C GLY A 16 -4.94 -11.64 6.70
N GLU A 17 -5.86 -11.89 7.61
CA GLU A 17 -6.26 -11.11 8.80
C GLU A 17 -5.10 -10.80 9.79
N SER A 18 -3.83 -10.88 9.37
CA SER A 18 -2.64 -10.87 10.25
C SER A 18 -1.98 -9.51 10.46
N THR A 19 -2.38 -8.47 9.72
CA THR A 19 -1.89 -7.10 9.96
C THR A 19 -2.64 -6.37 11.09
N ASP A 20 -3.77 -6.92 11.56
CA ASP A 20 -4.61 -6.32 12.60
C ASP A 20 -3.88 -6.24 13.96
N ASP A 21 -3.14 -7.28 14.37
CA ASP A 21 -2.49 -7.35 15.70
C ASP A 21 -1.15 -6.58 15.80
N SER A 22 -0.60 -6.16 14.66
CA SER A 22 0.72 -5.53 14.61
C SER A 22 0.69 -4.00 14.79
N ALA A 23 -0.50 -3.39 14.76
CA ALA A 23 -0.68 -1.94 14.84
C ALA A 23 -0.83 -1.40 16.28
N ASP A 24 -1.17 -2.25 17.26
CA ASP A 24 -1.41 -1.89 18.67
C ASP A 24 -0.14 -1.57 19.51
N GLY A 25 0.98 -1.28 18.84
CA GLY A 25 2.31 -1.26 19.46
C GLY A 25 2.78 0.07 20.07
N ALA A 26 2.09 1.18 19.83
CA ALA A 26 2.48 2.49 20.35
C ALA A 26 1.37 3.07 21.24
N GLU A 27 1.62 3.18 22.55
CA GLU A 27 0.67 3.78 23.50
C GLU A 27 0.29 5.21 23.03
N GLY A 28 -0.96 5.38 22.56
CA GLY A 28 -1.53 6.68 22.21
C GLY A 28 -1.63 7.02 20.71
N THR A 29 -1.34 6.09 19.80
CA THR A 29 -1.59 6.29 18.35
C THR A 29 -2.87 5.57 17.94
N GLU A 30 -3.80 6.29 17.32
CA GLU A 30 -5.01 5.65 16.77
C GLU A 30 -4.62 4.92 15.48
N THR A 31 -5.07 3.67 15.36
CA THR A 31 -4.84 2.88 14.15
C THR A 31 -6.16 2.36 13.60
N ALA A 32 -6.25 2.27 12.29
CA ALA A 32 -7.43 1.75 11.63
C ALA A 32 -7.03 0.74 10.56
N ALA A 33 -7.68 -0.42 10.60
CA ALA A 33 -7.45 -1.51 9.67
C ALA A 33 -8.38 -1.42 8.46
N GLY A 34 -7.81 -1.67 7.28
CA GLY A 34 -8.51 -1.59 6.00
C GLY A 34 -8.57 -0.18 5.43
N GLY A 35 -9.46 -0.01 4.45
CA GLY A 35 -9.66 1.24 3.73
C GLY A 35 -9.22 1.18 2.27
N THR A 36 -9.84 2.03 1.47
CA THR A 36 -9.62 2.13 0.03
C THR A 36 -8.65 3.27 -0.25
N TYR A 37 -7.51 2.94 -0.85
CA TYR A 37 -6.51 3.90 -1.30
C TYR A 37 -6.70 4.25 -2.77
N VAL A 38 -6.79 5.54 -3.10
CA VAL A 38 -6.67 6.02 -4.48
C VAL A 38 -5.26 6.56 -4.73
N CYS A 39 -4.63 6.05 -5.79
CA CYS A 39 -3.36 6.55 -6.29
C CYS A 39 -3.60 7.55 -7.42
N ILE A 40 -3.25 8.82 -7.20
CA ILE A 40 -3.26 9.87 -8.23
C ILE A 40 -1.85 10.08 -8.78
N GLU A 41 -1.72 10.70 -9.95
CA GLU A 41 -0.42 10.94 -10.59
C GLU A 41 0.45 11.97 -9.84
N GLY A 42 -0.15 13.05 -9.31
CA GLY A 42 0.60 14.19 -8.79
C GLY A 42 1.43 14.91 -9.87
N PRO A 43 2.34 15.84 -9.50
CA PRO A 43 2.69 16.28 -8.15
C PRO A 43 1.68 17.25 -7.51
N GLN A 44 0.67 17.70 -8.26
CA GLN A 44 -0.38 18.57 -7.74
C GLN A 44 -1.30 17.79 -6.80
N PHE A 45 -1.73 18.44 -5.72
CA PHE A 45 -2.85 17.95 -4.92
C PHE A 45 -4.14 17.96 -5.74
N SER A 46 -5.10 17.14 -5.30
CA SER A 46 -6.44 17.09 -5.88
C SER A 46 -7.12 18.46 -5.81
N THR A 47 -7.98 18.74 -6.77
CA THR A 47 -9.00 19.78 -6.63
C THR A 47 -10.12 19.30 -5.70
N ARG A 48 -10.86 20.24 -5.10
CA ARG A 48 -12.02 19.88 -4.24
C ARG A 48 -13.03 18.98 -4.95
N ALA A 49 -13.24 19.20 -6.25
CA ALA A 49 -14.15 18.36 -7.03
C ALA A 49 -13.66 16.90 -7.16
N GLU A 50 -12.34 16.70 -7.28
CA GLU A 50 -11.74 15.37 -7.31
C GLU A 50 -11.82 14.72 -5.92
N SER A 51 -11.49 15.44 -4.85
CA SER A 51 -11.60 14.94 -3.47
C SER A 51 -13.04 14.55 -3.13
N ASP A 52 -14.02 15.37 -3.49
CA ASP A 52 -15.45 15.07 -3.30
C ASP A 52 -15.88 13.83 -4.11
N PHE A 53 -15.36 13.68 -5.34
CA PHE A 53 -15.59 12.50 -6.16
C PHE A 53 -15.04 11.23 -5.49
N TYR A 54 -13.78 11.23 -5.05
CA TYR A 54 -13.16 10.06 -4.40
C TYR A 54 -13.92 9.66 -3.13
N ARG A 55 -14.28 10.63 -2.29
CA ARG A 55 -15.08 10.37 -1.08
C ARG A 55 -16.45 9.78 -1.42
N ALA A 56 -17.11 10.28 -2.46
CA ALA A 56 -18.38 9.73 -2.91
C ALA A 56 -18.27 8.29 -3.45
N GLN A 57 -17.06 7.85 -3.86
CA GLN A 57 -16.77 6.47 -4.22
C GLN A 57 -16.37 5.58 -3.02
N GLY A 58 -16.32 6.12 -1.80
CA GLY A 58 -15.90 5.37 -0.61
C GLY A 58 -14.39 5.20 -0.50
N VAL A 59 -13.61 6.12 -1.09
CA VAL A 59 -12.16 6.19 -0.90
C VAL A 59 -11.84 6.78 0.47
N ASP A 60 -10.93 6.15 1.20
CA ASP A 60 -10.51 6.55 2.54
C ASP A 60 -9.19 7.32 2.53
N LEU A 61 -8.28 6.99 1.60
CA LEU A 61 -6.95 7.58 1.50
C LEU A 61 -6.60 7.99 0.07
N VAL A 62 -5.89 9.12 -0.07
CA VAL A 62 -5.32 9.59 -1.33
C VAL A 62 -3.80 9.62 -1.19
N GLY A 63 -3.09 9.18 -2.22
CA GLY A 63 -1.65 9.43 -2.34
C GLY A 63 -1.15 9.17 -3.74
N MET A 64 0.17 9.08 -3.92
CA MET A 64 0.80 9.11 -5.25
C MET A 64 1.78 7.97 -5.52
N THR A 65 1.97 7.03 -4.58
CA THR A 65 3.12 6.10 -4.61
C THR A 65 2.77 4.62 -4.57
N ALA A 66 1.56 4.23 -4.17
CA ALA A 66 1.19 2.82 -4.04
C ALA A 66 1.13 2.10 -5.40
N ILE A 67 0.82 2.83 -6.48
CA ILE A 67 0.80 2.31 -7.85
C ILE A 67 1.97 2.94 -8.63
N PRO A 68 2.73 2.17 -9.43
CA PRO A 68 2.52 0.76 -9.78
C PRO A 68 3.10 -0.25 -8.78
N GLY A 69 3.67 0.18 -7.65
CA GLY A 69 4.38 -0.68 -6.70
C GLY A 69 3.61 -1.93 -6.27
N ALA A 70 2.35 -1.79 -5.86
CA ALA A 70 1.51 -2.91 -5.45
C ALA A 70 1.27 -3.93 -6.58
N LYS A 71 1.10 -3.45 -7.82
CA LYS A 71 0.91 -4.33 -8.99
C LYS A 71 2.18 -5.10 -9.32
N LEU A 72 3.34 -4.43 -9.26
CA LEU A 72 4.64 -5.06 -9.50
C LEU A 72 4.98 -6.09 -8.42
N ALA A 73 4.63 -5.81 -7.15
CA ALA A 73 4.80 -6.77 -6.07
C ALA A 73 3.94 -8.02 -6.28
N ARG A 74 2.69 -7.85 -6.75
CA ARG A 74 1.82 -8.96 -7.14
C ARG A 74 2.41 -9.75 -8.31
N GLU A 75 2.87 -9.10 -9.37
CA GLU A 75 3.54 -9.78 -10.49
C GLU A 75 4.82 -10.55 -10.08
N ALA A 76 5.47 -10.10 -9.00
CA ALA A 76 6.63 -10.76 -8.40
C ALA A 76 6.26 -11.79 -7.31
N GLU A 77 4.97 -12.08 -7.10
CA GLU A 77 4.45 -13.05 -6.13
C GLU A 77 4.88 -12.77 -4.67
N LEU A 78 5.06 -11.48 -4.35
CA LEU A 78 5.37 -10.98 -3.01
C LEU A 78 4.09 -10.65 -2.23
N CYS A 79 4.06 -10.96 -0.92
CA CYS A 79 3.04 -10.40 -0.03
C CYS A 79 3.26 -8.90 0.12
N TYR A 80 2.23 -8.09 -0.17
CA TYR A 80 2.35 -6.63 -0.17
C TYR A 80 1.26 -6.00 0.69
N ALA A 81 1.67 -5.20 1.66
CA ALA A 81 0.76 -4.42 2.51
C ALA A 81 1.17 -2.95 2.52
N THR A 82 0.18 -2.07 2.66
CA THR A 82 0.41 -0.62 2.74
C THR A 82 0.24 -0.14 4.18
N LEU A 83 1.29 0.43 4.75
CA LEU A 83 1.22 1.19 5.99
C LEU A 83 1.23 2.68 5.65
N ALA A 84 0.10 3.36 5.83
CA ALA A 84 -0.06 4.77 5.48
C ALA A 84 -0.21 5.62 6.75
N GLY A 85 0.65 6.64 6.89
CA GLY A 85 0.45 7.68 7.89
C GLY A 85 -0.41 8.79 7.29
N VAL A 86 -1.52 9.14 7.94
CA VAL A 86 -2.34 10.29 7.53
C VAL A 86 -1.57 11.56 7.82
N THR A 87 -1.24 12.33 6.79
CA THR A 87 -0.50 13.60 6.91
C THR A 87 -1.41 14.83 6.88
N ASP A 88 -2.59 14.71 6.30
CA ASP A 88 -3.53 15.79 6.09
C ASP A 88 -4.89 15.22 5.65
N TYR A 89 -5.88 16.09 5.56
CA TYR A 89 -7.24 15.74 5.12
C TYR A 89 -7.50 16.13 3.67
N ASP A 90 -6.48 16.23 2.80
CA ASP A 90 -6.61 16.74 1.44
C ASP A 90 -7.37 18.09 1.40
N VAL A 91 -7.83 18.54 0.24
CA VAL A 91 -8.54 19.83 0.11
C VAL A 91 -10.04 19.78 0.42
N TRP A 92 -10.54 18.70 1.04
CA TRP A 92 -11.96 18.57 1.39
C TRP A 92 -12.32 19.19 2.74
N HIS A 93 -11.33 19.38 3.61
CA HIS A 93 -11.48 20.13 4.86
C HIS A 93 -11.30 21.64 4.60
N ASP A 94 -11.77 22.52 5.48
CA ASP A 94 -11.86 23.99 5.27
C ASP A 94 -10.51 24.74 5.05
N ARG A 95 -9.40 24.03 4.80
CA ARG A 95 -8.06 24.58 4.59
C ARG A 95 -7.35 23.83 3.46
N GLU A 96 -6.63 24.58 2.63
CA GLU A 96 -5.76 23.99 1.60
C GLU A 96 -4.53 23.36 2.27
N VAL A 97 -4.15 22.17 1.82
CA VAL A 97 -2.99 21.44 2.32
C VAL A 97 -1.70 22.10 1.82
N SER A 98 -0.76 22.30 2.72
CA SER A 98 0.58 22.80 2.39
C SER A 98 1.63 21.70 2.48
N LEU A 99 2.69 21.80 1.67
CA LEU A 99 3.82 20.87 1.73
C LEU A 99 4.50 20.87 3.11
N GLU A 100 4.53 22.01 3.79
CA GLU A 100 5.12 22.15 5.12
C GLU A 100 4.36 21.32 6.16
N GLU A 101 3.02 21.41 6.18
CA GLU A 101 2.15 20.62 7.06
C GLU A 101 2.32 19.11 6.82
N VAL A 102 2.42 18.69 5.56
CA VAL A 102 2.67 17.29 5.20
C VAL A 102 4.00 16.80 5.78
N LEU A 103 5.07 17.59 5.68
CA LEU A 103 6.40 17.21 6.17
C LEU A 103 6.48 17.19 7.70
N GLU A 104 5.79 18.12 8.38
CA GLU A 104 5.69 18.14 9.83
C GLU A 104 4.95 16.90 10.35
N ASN A 105 3.78 16.60 9.80
CA ASN A 105 2.98 15.44 10.20
C ASN A 105 3.67 14.12 9.83
N ALA A 106 4.35 14.04 8.68
CA ALA A 106 5.17 12.88 8.33
C ALA A 106 6.30 12.64 9.34
N THR A 107 6.92 13.71 9.84
CA THR A 107 7.97 13.62 10.87
C THR A 107 7.40 13.13 12.20
N ALA A 108 6.21 13.62 12.59
CA ALA A 108 5.50 13.17 13.78
C ALA A 108 5.10 11.68 13.69
N ASN A 109 4.59 11.25 12.52
CA ASN A 109 4.16 9.87 12.29
C ASN A 109 5.33 8.87 12.19
N ARG A 110 6.56 9.34 11.97
CA ARG A 110 7.75 8.50 11.79
C ARG A 110 7.96 7.51 12.93
N GLU A 111 7.77 7.95 14.18
CA GLU A 111 8.00 7.10 15.35
C GLU A 111 6.98 5.97 15.43
N SER A 112 5.70 6.30 15.26
CA SER A 112 4.59 5.33 15.20
C SER A 112 4.75 4.33 14.05
N ILE A 113 5.05 4.80 12.84
CA ILE A 113 5.29 3.94 11.67
C ILE A 113 6.47 3.01 11.90
N THR A 114 7.56 3.51 12.49
CA THR A 114 8.75 2.70 12.78
C THR A 114 8.44 1.62 13.81
N ALA A 115 7.66 1.93 14.85
CA ALA A 115 7.24 0.98 15.86
C ALA A 115 6.35 -0.12 15.26
N ALA A 116 5.33 0.26 14.47
CA ALA A 116 4.45 -0.68 13.78
C ALA A 116 5.23 -1.58 12.81
N LEU A 117 6.15 -1.03 12.02
CA LEU A 117 6.99 -1.80 11.10
C LEU A 117 7.88 -2.81 11.83
N ARG A 118 8.49 -2.42 12.97
CA ARG A 118 9.29 -3.36 13.78
C ARG A 118 8.44 -4.50 14.30
N ARG A 119 7.27 -4.18 14.87
CA ARG A 119 6.33 -5.18 15.37
C ARG A 119 5.92 -6.14 14.26
N ALA A 120 5.54 -5.61 13.09
CA ALA A 120 5.21 -6.44 11.93
C ALA A 120 6.35 -7.38 11.55
N ILE A 121 7.59 -6.90 11.47
CA ILE A 121 8.76 -7.75 11.17
C ILE A 121 8.96 -8.85 12.24
N GLU A 122 8.73 -8.54 13.52
CA GLU A 122 8.87 -9.49 14.62
C GLU A 122 7.75 -10.53 14.70
N THR A 123 6.55 -10.20 14.19
CA THR A 123 5.36 -11.07 14.22
C THR A 123 5.11 -11.81 12.90
N LEU A 124 5.80 -11.45 11.81
CA LEU A 124 5.69 -12.13 10.53
C LEU A 124 6.01 -13.62 10.67
N PRO A 125 5.12 -14.52 10.18
CA PRO A 125 5.37 -15.95 10.26
C PRO A 125 6.54 -16.36 9.36
N GLU A 126 7.27 -17.40 9.77
CA GLU A 126 8.39 -17.96 8.98
C GLU A 126 7.88 -18.64 7.70
N GLU A 127 6.67 -19.20 7.75
CA GLU A 127 6.01 -19.88 6.63
C GLU A 127 4.83 -19.06 6.11
N ARG A 128 4.65 -19.02 4.79
CA ARG A 128 3.52 -18.36 4.14
C ARG A 128 2.35 -19.34 4.05
N ASP A 129 1.14 -18.86 4.34
CA ASP A 129 -0.11 -19.62 4.20
C ASP A 129 -1.14 -18.83 3.36
N CYS A 130 -0.65 -18.09 2.36
CA CYS A 130 -1.45 -17.23 1.50
C CYS A 130 -1.17 -17.51 0.02
N ASP A 131 -2.17 -17.29 -0.84
CA ASP A 131 -2.07 -17.52 -2.28
C ASP A 131 -1.20 -16.51 -3.04
N CYS A 132 -0.56 -15.58 -2.32
CA CYS A 132 0.30 -14.56 -2.92
C CYS A 132 1.49 -15.15 -3.71
N GLU A 133 1.88 -16.40 -3.44
CA GLU A 133 2.96 -17.10 -4.16
C GLU A 133 2.54 -17.72 -5.51
N HIS A 134 1.27 -17.64 -5.89
CA HIS A 134 0.74 -18.26 -7.12
C HIS A 134 -0.07 -17.28 -7.98
N THR A 135 0.11 -15.99 -7.77
CA THR A 135 -0.77 -14.96 -8.32
C THR A 135 -0.61 -14.76 -9.81
N ILE A 136 0.53 -15.14 -10.40
CA ILE A 136 0.76 -15.01 -11.83
C ILE A 136 0.47 -16.32 -12.59
N ALA A 137 0.13 -17.40 -11.88
CA ALA A 137 -0.28 -18.66 -12.47
C ALA A 137 -1.47 -18.46 -13.42
N GLY A 138 -1.25 -18.75 -14.71
CA GLY A 138 -2.27 -18.58 -15.76
C GLY A 138 -2.51 -17.14 -16.23
N ALA A 139 -1.79 -16.15 -15.72
CA ALA A 139 -1.90 -14.76 -16.18
C ALA A 139 -1.05 -14.47 -17.43
N ILE A 140 -0.03 -15.29 -17.70
CA ILE A 140 0.82 -15.15 -18.90
C ILE A 140 0.12 -15.73 -20.12
N ASN A 141 -0.34 -14.86 -21.01
CA ASN A 141 -1.02 -15.27 -22.24
C ASN A 141 -0.05 -15.63 -23.39
N THR A 142 1.16 -15.07 -23.37
CA THR A 142 2.15 -15.26 -24.44
C THR A 142 2.60 -16.72 -24.47
N PRO A 143 2.45 -17.45 -25.60
CA PRO A 143 2.91 -18.84 -25.71
C PRO A 143 4.41 -18.95 -25.43
N ALA A 144 4.82 -19.95 -24.65
CA ALA A 144 6.20 -20.12 -24.20
C ALA A 144 7.21 -20.22 -25.36
N GLU A 145 6.80 -20.77 -26.50
CA GLU A 145 7.58 -20.88 -27.74
C GLU A 145 7.77 -19.54 -28.47
N ALA A 146 6.90 -18.56 -28.22
CA ALA A 146 6.96 -17.22 -28.84
C ALA A 146 7.80 -16.23 -28.02
N ILE A 147 8.18 -16.60 -26.79
CA ILE A 147 8.96 -15.74 -25.89
C ILE A 147 10.44 -15.84 -26.24
N PRO A 148 11.12 -14.72 -26.61
CA PRO A 148 12.54 -14.73 -26.93
C PRO A 148 13.39 -15.20 -25.74
N ALA A 149 14.48 -15.92 -26.00
CA ALA A 149 15.40 -16.41 -24.98
C ALA A 149 15.89 -15.27 -24.05
N GLU A 150 16.25 -14.12 -24.61
CA GLU A 150 16.66 -12.94 -23.83
C GLU A 150 15.58 -12.47 -22.83
N THR A 151 14.30 -12.58 -23.20
CA THR A 151 13.20 -12.21 -22.31
C THR A 151 12.99 -13.25 -21.21
N LYS A 152 13.13 -14.54 -21.53
CA LYS A 152 13.09 -15.61 -20.51
C LYS A 152 14.20 -15.43 -19.49
N ASP A 153 15.42 -15.17 -19.95
CA ASP A 153 16.57 -14.94 -19.08
C ASP A 153 16.35 -13.72 -18.18
N ARG A 154 15.89 -12.60 -18.77
CA ARG A 154 15.64 -11.36 -18.03
C ARG A 154 14.56 -11.49 -16.96
N LEU A 155 13.52 -12.28 -17.21
CA LEU A 155 12.37 -12.44 -16.31
C LEU A 155 12.43 -13.71 -15.46
N SER A 156 13.50 -14.49 -15.56
CA SER A 156 13.66 -15.79 -14.88
C SER A 156 13.46 -15.74 -13.36
N VAL A 157 13.85 -14.63 -12.72
CA VAL A 157 13.69 -14.45 -11.26
C VAL A 157 12.24 -14.23 -10.86
N LEU A 158 11.41 -13.66 -11.74
CA LEU A 158 10.03 -13.30 -11.42
C LEU A 158 9.03 -14.36 -11.86
N VAL A 159 9.23 -14.93 -13.05
CA VAL A 159 8.25 -15.82 -13.68
C VAL A 159 8.89 -17.09 -14.26
N GLY A 160 10.12 -17.41 -13.87
CA GLY A 160 10.87 -18.53 -14.46
C GLY A 160 10.18 -19.88 -14.36
N GLU A 161 9.40 -20.11 -13.30
CA GLU A 161 8.62 -21.35 -13.12
C GLU A 161 7.43 -21.46 -14.09
N TYR A 162 7.05 -20.36 -14.74
CA TYR A 162 5.90 -20.24 -15.65
C TYR A 162 6.28 -20.10 -17.14
N LEU A 163 7.58 -20.03 -17.49
CA LEU A 163 8.10 -19.75 -18.85
C LEU A 163 8.80 -20.92 -19.54
#